data_AF-A0A2V7XMF8-F1
#
_entry.id   AF-A0A2V7XMF8-F1
#
_cell.length_a   1.000
_cell.length_b   1.000
_cell.length_c   1.000
_cell.angle_alpha   90.00
_cell.angle_beta   90.00
_cell.angle_gamma   90.00
#
_symmetry.space_group_name_H-M   'P 1'
#
loop_
_entity.id
_entity.type
_entity.pdbx_description
1 polymer ?
#
loop_
_entity_poly.entity_id
_entity_poly.type
_entity_poly.pdbx_seq_one_letter_code
_entity_poly.pdbx_strand_id
1 'polypeptide(L)'
;MARGEIQPGGLPGDSAGGPRVPILGRAALASFVVTLMVLEAVSRTMIAPLTVRGGFEQFSALVEEIRDAGHSPVILFLGTSHVQCAILPAVIERRLGLERGAVLNAGLGASAPYEQMRLYAAVEESLGSARLAVLETSPLYFNRGLANDARLRLDLDTRLHYPAEVSKRADWLAGWAFSIWDRRRTWRAVATRAVRSALGHAGLEWPVFDSDGYPGIPGAPSARGQIAVDADRASLTLFERYSFDDEAVQEFAALLARIRGHGTRVVLLEYPLFPELERFLETRYPDVKKREAAVLAGPLSSYPVLSVGHARAAELMADFRDAHHLTRTGAARFSAMLAELPEFRAMANAARVSATTSR
;
A
#
# COMPACT_ATOMS: atom_id res chain seq x y z
N MET A 1 -22.77 -78.88 25.94
CA MET A 1 -22.84 -79.57 24.63
C MET A 1 -23.67 -78.68 23.72
N ALA A 2 -23.31 -78.27 22.51
CA ALA A 2 -22.21 -78.61 21.61
C ALA A 2 -21.79 -77.35 20.83
N ARG A 3 -20.56 -77.41 20.30
CA ARG A 3 -19.89 -76.38 19.49
C ARG A 3 -20.56 -76.25 18.11
N GLY A 4 -20.60 -75.04 17.58
CA GLY A 4 -20.78 -74.76 16.15
C GLY A 4 -19.79 -73.68 15.74
N GLU A 5 -18.82 -74.07 14.94
CA GLU A 5 -17.68 -73.28 14.46
C GLU A 5 -18.12 -72.11 13.58
N ILE A 6 -17.61 -70.91 13.85
CA ILE A 6 -17.68 -69.77 12.92
C ILE A 6 -16.37 -69.77 12.13
N GLN A 7 -16.47 -70.09 10.83
CA GLN A 7 -15.36 -69.98 9.89
C GLN A 7 -14.89 -68.52 9.75
N PRO A 8 -13.57 -68.27 9.55
CA PRO A 8 -13.05 -66.94 9.32
C PRO A 8 -13.34 -66.51 7.87
N GLY A 9 -14.38 -65.71 7.67
CA GLY A 9 -14.60 -64.98 6.43
C GLY A 9 -13.54 -63.89 6.29
N GLY A 10 -12.75 -63.97 5.23
CA GLY A 10 -11.58 -63.12 4.98
C GLY A 10 -11.86 -61.62 5.04
N LEU A 11 -10.83 -60.89 5.48
CA LEU A 11 -10.73 -59.44 5.43
C LEU A 11 -10.97 -58.93 4.00
N PRO A 12 -11.93 -58.03 3.75
CA PRO A 12 -11.84 -57.14 2.61
C PRO A 12 -10.73 -56.15 2.93
N GLY A 13 -9.61 -56.32 2.22
CA GLY A 13 -8.40 -55.54 2.39
C GLY A 13 -8.61 -54.03 2.26
N ASP A 14 -7.68 -53.32 2.88
CA ASP A 14 -7.47 -51.89 2.76
C ASP A 14 -7.55 -51.42 1.30
N SER A 15 -8.68 -50.86 0.90
CA SER A 15 -8.74 -49.94 -0.23
C SER A 15 -8.81 -48.52 0.30
N ALA A 16 -7.71 -48.08 0.89
CA ALA A 16 -7.37 -46.67 1.08
C ALA A 16 -7.07 -46.05 -0.30
N GLY A 17 -8.12 -45.90 -1.12
CA GLY A 17 -8.08 -45.25 -2.42
C GLY A 17 -8.60 -43.82 -2.32
N GLY A 18 -7.81 -42.91 -1.75
CA GLY A 18 -8.05 -41.48 -1.93
C GLY A 18 -8.08 -41.15 -3.44
N PRO A 19 -8.86 -40.15 -3.88
CA PRO A 19 -9.06 -39.87 -5.30
C PRO A 19 -7.72 -39.59 -5.99
N ARG A 20 -7.26 -40.55 -6.81
CA ARG A 20 -6.07 -40.42 -7.65
C ARG A 20 -6.45 -39.61 -8.88
N VAL A 21 -6.05 -38.34 -8.93
CA VAL A 21 -6.11 -37.53 -10.16
C VAL A 21 -5.29 -38.26 -11.24
N PRO A 22 -5.91 -38.64 -12.38
CA PRO A 22 -5.23 -39.40 -13.44
C PRO A 22 -4.02 -38.64 -14.00
N ILE A 23 -3.03 -39.38 -14.51
CA ILE A 23 -1.73 -38.85 -14.98
C ILE A 23 -1.89 -37.72 -16.02
N LEU A 24 -2.90 -37.81 -16.89
CA LEU A 24 -3.27 -36.75 -17.83
C LEU A 24 -3.69 -35.44 -17.14
N GLY A 25 -4.39 -35.52 -16.01
CA GLY A 25 -4.74 -34.36 -15.19
C GLY A 25 -3.52 -33.73 -14.51
N ARG A 26 -2.52 -34.54 -14.13
CA ARG A 26 -1.25 -34.03 -13.57
C ARG A 26 -0.41 -33.31 -14.62
N ALA A 27 -0.31 -33.84 -15.84
CA ALA A 27 0.41 -33.20 -16.94
C ALA A 27 -0.24 -31.88 -17.38
N ALA A 28 -1.58 -31.85 -17.48
CA ALA A 28 -2.32 -30.64 -17.79
C ALA A 28 -2.16 -29.57 -16.71
N LEU A 29 -2.24 -29.95 -15.44
CA LEU A 29 -1.99 -29.06 -14.30
C LEU A 29 -0.56 -28.51 -14.31
N ALA A 30 0.44 -29.37 -14.51
CA ALA A 30 1.84 -28.96 -14.59
C ALA A 30 2.05 -27.95 -15.75
N SER A 31 1.49 -28.22 -16.93
CA SER A 31 1.55 -27.30 -18.06
C SER A 31 0.87 -25.96 -17.78
N PHE A 32 -0.26 -25.97 -17.07
CA PHE A 32 -0.96 -24.75 -16.65
C PHE A 32 -0.11 -23.94 -15.67
N VAL A 33 0.44 -24.57 -14.63
CA VAL A 33 1.33 -23.90 -13.66
C VAL A 33 2.56 -23.31 -14.34
N VAL A 34 3.24 -24.08 -15.20
CA VAL A 34 4.40 -23.58 -15.96
C VAL A 34 4.00 -22.39 -16.82
N THR A 35 2.84 -22.44 -17.48
CA THR A 35 2.35 -21.32 -18.29
C THR A 35 2.14 -20.08 -17.42
N LEU A 36 1.51 -20.20 -16.25
CA LEU A 36 1.34 -19.09 -15.31
C LEU A 36 2.68 -18.52 -14.82
N MET A 37 3.64 -19.38 -14.48
CA MET A 37 4.98 -18.95 -14.06
C MET A 37 5.73 -18.20 -15.17
N VAL A 38 5.65 -18.67 -16.41
CA VAL A 38 6.24 -17.98 -17.57
C VAL A 38 5.55 -16.64 -17.79
N LEU A 39 4.22 -16.60 -17.70
CA LEU A 39 3.45 -15.36 -17.85
C LEU A 39 3.80 -14.33 -16.77
N GLU A 40 3.97 -14.78 -15.51
CA GLU A 40 4.42 -13.95 -14.40
C GLU A 40 5.83 -13.40 -14.64
N ALA A 41 6.76 -14.25 -15.08
CA ALA A 41 8.12 -13.83 -15.37
C ALA A 41 8.15 -12.76 -16.47
N VAL A 42 7.41 -12.95 -17.57
CA VAL A 42 7.26 -11.94 -18.64
C VAL A 42 6.59 -10.68 -18.11
N SER A 43 5.60 -10.81 -17.23
CA SER A 43 4.91 -9.69 -16.61
C SER A 43 5.86 -8.78 -15.85
N ARG A 44 6.65 -9.38 -14.99
CA ARG A 44 7.56 -8.67 -14.10
C ARG A 44 8.75 -8.08 -14.85
N THR A 45 9.31 -8.82 -15.80
CA THR A 45 10.57 -8.44 -16.47
C THR A 45 10.38 -7.57 -17.70
N MET A 46 9.25 -7.70 -18.42
CA MET A 46 9.05 -6.99 -19.68
C MET A 46 7.91 -5.97 -19.62
N ILE A 47 6.82 -6.28 -18.92
CA ILE A 47 5.60 -5.44 -18.98
C ILE A 47 5.56 -4.40 -17.85
N ALA A 48 5.75 -4.82 -16.60
CA ALA A 48 5.67 -3.93 -15.44
C ALA A 48 6.58 -2.69 -15.57
N PRO A 49 7.86 -2.80 -15.99
CA PRO A 49 8.73 -1.62 -16.17
C PRO A 49 8.25 -0.67 -17.27
N LEU A 50 7.48 -1.17 -18.23
CA LEU A 50 7.04 -0.42 -19.41
C LEU A 50 5.63 0.14 -19.27
N THR A 51 4.79 -0.42 -18.39
CA THR A 51 3.37 -0.06 -18.27
C THR A 51 2.95 0.41 -16.88
N VAL A 52 3.67 0.00 -15.82
CA VAL A 52 3.32 0.31 -14.43
C VAL A 52 4.37 1.25 -13.86
N ARG A 53 4.36 2.51 -14.31
CA ARG A 53 5.17 3.55 -13.66
C ARG A 53 4.72 3.69 -12.21
N GLY A 54 5.62 3.43 -11.25
CA GLY A 54 5.50 3.92 -9.88
C GLY A 54 4.92 2.97 -8.82
N GLY A 55 4.60 1.71 -9.10
CA GLY A 55 4.05 0.81 -8.07
C GLY A 55 5.06 -0.19 -7.51
N PHE A 56 5.38 -1.17 -8.34
CA PHE A 56 6.25 -2.29 -8.00
C PHE A 56 7.71 -1.86 -7.83
N GLU A 57 8.22 -1.02 -8.72
CA GLU A 57 9.59 -0.48 -8.66
C GLU A 57 9.79 0.40 -7.41
N GLN A 58 8.77 1.17 -7.02
CA GLN A 58 8.82 1.98 -5.79
C GLN A 58 8.91 1.09 -4.54
N PHE A 59 8.15 -0.01 -4.48
CA PHE A 59 8.22 -0.95 -3.35
C PHE A 59 9.63 -1.52 -3.18
N SER A 60 10.19 -2.10 -4.24
CA SER A 60 11.51 -2.76 -4.17
C SER A 60 12.60 -1.76 -3.83
N ALA A 61 12.62 -0.61 -4.50
CA ALA A 61 13.62 0.43 -4.25
C ALA A 61 13.51 1.01 -2.83
N LEU A 62 12.29 1.16 -2.29
CA LEU A 62 12.11 1.62 -0.91
C LEU A 62 12.57 0.58 0.13
N VAL A 63 12.30 -0.70 -0.10
CA VAL A 63 12.79 -1.78 0.77
C VAL A 63 14.32 -1.83 0.77
N GLU A 64 14.94 -1.73 -0.40
CA GLU A 64 16.40 -1.68 -0.55
C GLU A 64 16.98 -0.46 0.17
N GLU A 65 16.45 0.74 -0.07
CA GLU A 65 16.88 1.98 0.59
C GLU A 65 16.80 1.86 2.13
N ILE A 66 15.69 1.35 2.67
CA ILE A 66 15.52 1.21 4.13
C ILE A 66 16.55 0.24 4.72
N ARG A 67 16.85 -0.86 4.03
CA ARG A 67 17.83 -1.86 4.47
C ARG A 67 19.25 -1.33 4.37
N ASP A 68 19.61 -0.75 3.24
CA ASP A 68 20.98 -0.34 2.93
C ASP A 68 21.39 0.90 3.74
N ALA A 69 20.47 1.84 3.95
CA ALA A 69 20.71 3.02 4.77
C ALA A 69 20.67 2.73 6.28
N GLY A 70 20.24 1.53 6.69
CA GLY A 70 20.09 1.17 8.11
C GLY A 70 19.13 2.10 8.85
N HIS A 71 18.05 2.53 8.21
CA HIS A 71 17.13 3.52 8.78
C HIS A 71 16.49 3.00 10.08
N SER A 72 16.56 3.80 11.14
CA SER A 72 15.82 3.57 12.39
C SER A 72 15.05 4.85 12.74
N PRO A 73 13.90 5.10 12.07
CA PRO A 73 13.19 6.36 12.21
C PRO A 73 12.62 6.51 13.62
N VAL A 74 12.56 7.74 14.12
CA VAL A 74 11.78 8.14 15.30
C VAL A 74 10.31 8.30 14.92
N ILE A 75 10.06 8.91 13.75
CA ILE A 75 8.73 9.14 13.19
C ILE A 75 8.64 8.48 11.83
N LEU A 76 7.68 7.57 11.67
CA LEU A 76 7.40 6.83 10.45
C LEU A 76 6.07 7.29 9.85
N PHE A 77 6.06 7.61 8.56
CA PHE A 77 4.85 7.87 7.80
C PHE A 77 4.57 6.73 6.82
N LEU A 78 3.35 6.19 6.83
CA LEU A 78 2.91 5.14 5.90
C LEU A 78 1.59 5.53 5.24
N GLY A 79 1.45 5.19 3.96
CA GLY A 79 0.21 5.40 3.21
C GLY A 79 0.47 5.55 1.72
N THR A 80 -0.43 6.22 1.03
CA THR A 80 -0.46 6.30 -0.44
C THR A 80 0.45 7.38 -1.01
N SER A 81 0.22 7.72 -2.29
CA SER A 81 0.77 8.90 -2.93
C SER A 81 0.48 10.19 -2.15
N HIS A 82 -0.59 10.28 -1.35
CA HIS A 82 -0.82 11.45 -0.50
C HIS A 82 0.27 11.64 0.55
N VAL A 83 0.63 10.58 1.27
CA VAL A 83 1.73 10.62 2.26
C VAL A 83 3.04 10.97 1.57
N GLN A 84 3.30 10.25 0.49
CA GLN A 84 4.47 10.44 -0.35
C GLN A 84 4.58 11.90 -0.84
N CYS A 85 3.48 12.55 -1.25
CA CYS A 85 3.50 13.92 -1.77
C CYS A 85 3.37 15.02 -0.69
N ALA A 86 2.82 14.72 0.49
CA ALA A 86 2.49 15.75 1.48
C ALA A 86 3.57 15.90 2.56
N ILE A 87 4.42 14.89 2.76
CA ILE A 87 5.39 14.87 3.85
C ILE A 87 6.81 15.11 3.32
N LEU A 88 7.45 16.14 3.87
CA LEU A 88 8.88 16.43 3.70
C LEU A 88 9.59 16.16 5.03
N PRO A 89 10.26 14.99 5.18
CA PRO A 89 10.99 14.64 6.39
C PRO A 89 11.95 15.73 6.86
N ALA A 90 12.70 16.33 5.93
CA ALA A 90 13.69 17.36 6.25
C ALA A 90 13.08 18.60 6.94
N VAL A 91 11.84 18.93 6.62
CA VAL A 91 11.15 20.07 7.24
C VAL A 91 10.76 19.72 8.68
N ILE A 92 10.22 18.53 8.90
CA ILE A 92 9.81 18.06 10.23
C ILE A 92 11.04 17.95 11.14
N GLU A 93 12.12 17.34 10.65
CA GLU A 93 13.37 17.19 11.40
C GLU A 93 13.95 18.53 11.83
N ARG A 94 14.06 19.50 10.91
CA ARG A 94 14.55 20.85 11.24
C ARG A 94 13.67 21.55 12.26
N ARG A 95 12.35 21.46 12.11
CA ARG A 95 11.37 22.10 13.01
C ARG A 95 11.38 21.49 14.41
N LEU A 96 11.56 20.17 14.49
CA LEU A 96 11.62 19.44 15.75
C LEU A 96 13.04 19.35 16.33
N GLY A 97 14.05 19.87 15.63
CA GLY A 97 15.48 19.71 15.94
C GLY A 97 15.85 18.24 16.19
N LEU A 98 15.46 17.37 15.25
CA LEU A 98 15.86 15.98 15.14
C LEU A 98 17.02 15.85 14.15
N GLU A 99 17.76 14.75 14.26
CA GLU A 99 18.82 14.41 13.30
C GLU A 99 18.24 14.01 11.93
N ARG A 100 19.03 14.14 10.87
CA ARG A 100 18.64 13.73 9.52
C ARG A 100 18.40 12.21 9.49
N GLY A 101 17.27 11.78 8.93
CA GLY A 101 16.87 10.37 8.88
C GLY A 101 16.05 9.93 10.10
N ALA A 102 15.82 10.80 11.09
CA ALA A 102 14.93 10.52 12.21
C ALA A 102 13.45 10.51 11.78
N VAL A 103 13.11 11.07 10.62
CA VAL A 103 11.78 11.00 10.03
C VAL A 103 11.86 10.25 8.71
N LEU A 104 11.03 9.21 8.55
CA LEU A 104 10.95 8.46 7.30
C LEU A 104 9.56 8.61 6.67
N ASN A 105 9.54 9.02 5.40
CA ASN A 105 8.36 8.97 4.55
C ASN A 105 8.40 7.66 3.75
N ALA A 106 7.57 6.70 4.13
CA ALA A 106 7.44 5.41 3.47
C ALA A 106 6.12 5.28 2.70
N GLY A 107 5.62 6.39 2.15
CA GLY A 107 4.44 6.40 1.28
C GLY A 107 4.70 5.71 -0.06
N LEU A 108 3.72 4.95 -0.55
CA LEU A 108 3.78 4.25 -1.85
C LEU A 108 2.70 4.76 -2.80
N GLY A 109 3.06 4.98 -4.07
CA GLY A 109 2.14 5.44 -5.09
C GLY A 109 0.97 4.47 -5.32
N ALA A 110 -0.26 5.00 -5.30
CA ALA A 110 -1.50 4.25 -5.50
C ALA A 110 -1.64 2.99 -4.62
N SER A 111 -1.08 3.03 -3.40
CA SER A 111 -1.01 1.84 -2.56
C SER A 111 -2.30 1.54 -1.82
N ALA A 112 -2.49 0.27 -1.46
CA ALA A 112 -3.54 -0.17 -0.54
C ALA A 112 -2.95 -0.64 0.80
N PRO A 113 -3.77 -0.82 1.86
CA PRO A 113 -3.29 -1.21 3.19
C PRO A 113 -2.41 -2.46 3.23
N TYR A 114 -2.69 -3.47 2.40
CA TYR A 114 -1.85 -4.68 2.35
C TYR A 114 -0.48 -4.45 1.70
N GLU A 115 -0.32 -3.47 0.80
CA GLU A 115 1.00 -3.11 0.27
C GLU A 115 1.84 -2.43 1.35
N GLN A 116 1.20 -1.63 2.21
CA GLN A 116 1.85 -1.05 3.40
C GLN A 116 2.20 -2.12 4.44
N MET A 117 1.33 -3.11 4.66
CA MET A 117 1.65 -4.28 5.49
C MET A 117 2.84 -5.06 4.93
N ARG A 118 2.87 -5.31 3.63
CA ARG A 118 3.98 -5.98 2.95
C ARG A 118 5.29 -5.19 3.11
N LEU A 119 5.25 -3.87 2.95
CA LEU A 119 6.43 -3.01 3.14
C LEU A 119 6.92 -3.12 4.58
N TYR A 120 6.01 -2.91 5.54
CA TYR A 120 6.34 -2.98 6.95
C TYR A 120 6.94 -4.33 7.34
N ALA A 121 6.33 -5.44 6.92
CA ALA A 121 6.83 -6.79 7.18
C ALA A 121 8.20 -7.06 6.55
N ALA A 122 8.50 -6.49 5.37
CA ALA A 122 9.77 -6.70 4.68
C ALA A 122 10.96 -6.02 5.37
N VAL A 123 10.72 -4.95 6.11
CA VAL A 123 11.75 -4.13 6.81
C VAL A 123 11.37 -3.89 8.26
N GLU A 124 10.69 -4.86 8.87
CA GLU A 124 10.10 -4.71 10.20
C GLU A 124 11.15 -4.46 11.28
N GLU A 125 12.33 -5.08 11.16
CA GLU A 125 13.44 -4.87 12.09
C GLU A 125 13.90 -3.40 12.11
N SER A 126 13.88 -2.74 10.96
CA SER A 126 14.25 -1.32 10.80
C SER A 126 13.12 -0.39 11.26
N LEU A 127 11.87 -0.69 10.89
CA LEU A 127 10.73 0.18 11.14
C LEU A 127 10.10 0.00 12.52
N GLY A 128 10.28 -1.15 13.15
CA GLY A 128 9.75 -1.50 14.46
C GLY A 128 10.30 -0.64 15.60
N SER A 129 11.44 0.02 15.41
CA SER A 129 12.02 0.96 16.38
C SER A 129 11.34 2.32 16.41
N ALA A 130 10.39 2.58 15.50
CA ALA A 130 9.69 3.86 15.44
C ALA A 130 8.94 4.15 16.74
N ARG A 131 9.03 5.40 17.21
CA ARG A 131 8.30 5.85 18.41
C ARG A 131 6.90 6.32 18.06
N LEU A 132 6.75 6.90 16.86
CA LEU A 132 5.49 7.34 16.30
C LEU A 132 5.34 6.85 14.87
N ALA A 133 4.23 6.19 14.58
CA ALA A 133 3.79 5.89 13.24
C ALA A 133 2.54 6.71 12.91
N VAL A 134 2.56 7.39 11.77
CA VAL A 134 1.49 8.22 11.24
C VAL A 134 0.96 7.56 9.98
N LEU A 135 -0.30 7.13 10.01
CA LEU A 135 -0.90 6.44 8.89
C LEU A 135 -2.06 7.23 8.28
N GLU A 136 -2.14 7.22 6.97
CA GLU A 136 -3.20 7.88 6.22
C GLU A 136 -4.59 7.27 6.46
N THR A 137 -5.60 8.13 6.56
CA THR A 137 -7.02 7.77 6.51
C THR A 137 -7.74 8.56 5.44
N SER A 138 -7.35 8.40 4.17
CA SER A 138 -8.03 9.07 3.06
C SER A 138 -9.09 8.18 2.40
N PRO A 139 -10.06 8.79 1.68
CA PRO A 139 -11.01 8.08 0.84
C PRO A 139 -10.34 7.13 -0.18
N LEU A 140 -9.14 7.44 -0.67
CA LEU A 140 -8.43 6.56 -1.61
C LEU A 140 -8.06 5.22 -0.97
N TYR A 141 -7.76 5.23 0.32
CA TYR A 141 -7.16 4.09 1.01
C TYR A 141 -8.15 2.94 1.27
N PHE A 142 -9.45 3.23 1.30
CA PHE A 142 -10.54 2.26 1.42
C PHE A 142 -11.36 2.11 0.13
N ASN A 143 -10.89 2.68 -0.98
CA ASN A 143 -11.51 2.54 -2.28
C ASN A 143 -11.25 1.15 -2.87
N ARG A 144 -12.30 0.34 -3.03
CA ARG A 144 -12.22 -1.02 -3.59
C ARG A 144 -11.65 -1.07 -5.00
N GLY A 145 -11.91 -0.06 -5.83
CA GLY A 145 -11.36 0.01 -7.18
C GLY A 145 -9.84 0.05 -7.15
N LEU A 146 -9.29 0.99 -6.38
CA LEU A 146 -7.84 1.14 -6.20
C LEU A 146 -7.22 -0.06 -5.49
N ALA A 147 -7.89 -0.61 -4.48
CA ALA A 147 -7.44 -1.82 -3.81
C ALA A 147 -7.37 -3.02 -4.77
N ASN A 148 -8.32 -3.17 -5.69
CA ASN A 148 -8.27 -4.23 -6.70
C ASN A 148 -7.14 -4.04 -7.70
N ASP A 149 -6.93 -2.82 -8.18
CA ASP A 149 -5.81 -2.50 -9.08
C ASP A 149 -4.47 -2.78 -8.42
N ALA A 150 -4.34 -2.45 -7.14
CA ALA A 150 -3.19 -2.77 -6.34
C ALA A 150 -3.00 -4.30 -6.15
N ARG A 151 -4.08 -5.09 -5.99
CA ARG A 151 -4.00 -6.57 -5.80
C ARG A 151 -3.49 -7.23 -7.07
N LEU A 152 -3.80 -6.65 -8.22
CA LEU A 152 -3.35 -7.09 -9.53
C LEU A 152 -1.85 -6.81 -9.77
N ARG A 153 -1.22 -5.90 -9.00
CA ARG A 153 0.21 -5.56 -9.10
C ARG A 153 1.12 -6.40 -8.20
N LEU A 154 0.57 -7.14 -7.24
CA LEU A 154 1.37 -8.04 -6.41
C LEU A 154 2.02 -9.12 -7.29
N ASP A 155 3.17 -9.65 -6.86
CA ASP A 155 3.83 -10.78 -7.52
C ASP A 155 3.49 -12.12 -6.84
N LEU A 156 3.85 -13.24 -7.47
CA LEU A 156 3.59 -14.58 -6.92
C LEU A 156 4.23 -14.77 -5.53
N ASP A 157 5.47 -14.30 -5.35
CA ASP A 157 6.21 -14.44 -4.09
C ASP A 157 5.48 -13.75 -2.92
N THR A 158 5.04 -12.52 -3.15
CA THR A 158 4.26 -11.75 -2.18
C THR A 158 2.99 -12.47 -1.79
N ARG A 159 2.28 -13.11 -2.73
CA ARG A 159 1.03 -13.83 -2.43
C ARG A 159 1.27 -15.08 -1.60
N LEU A 160 2.40 -15.76 -1.81
CA LEU A 160 2.77 -16.95 -1.03
C LEU A 160 3.17 -16.59 0.40
N HIS A 161 3.91 -15.50 0.55
CA HIS A 161 4.53 -15.08 1.81
C HIS A 161 3.76 -13.98 2.55
N TYR A 162 2.61 -13.54 2.03
CA TYR A 162 1.78 -12.53 2.70
C TYR A 162 1.39 -13.01 4.12
N PRO A 163 1.49 -12.15 5.16
CA PRO A 163 1.19 -12.54 6.54
C PRO A 163 -0.33 -12.63 6.80
N ALA A 164 -0.99 -13.57 6.13
CA ALA A 164 -2.41 -13.87 6.30
C ALA A 164 -2.71 -15.37 6.44
N GLU A 165 -3.96 -15.66 6.78
CA GLU A 165 -4.51 -17.02 6.81
C GLU A 165 -4.34 -17.74 5.45
N VAL A 166 -4.25 -19.07 5.50
CA VAL A 166 -4.02 -19.91 4.32
C VAL A 166 -5.16 -19.79 3.30
N SER A 167 -6.40 -19.70 3.77
CA SER A 167 -7.61 -19.48 2.95
C SER A 167 -7.49 -18.22 2.10
N LYS A 168 -7.14 -17.09 2.74
CA LYS A 168 -6.94 -15.81 2.06
C LYS A 168 -5.83 -15.85 1.03
N ARG A 169 -4.70 -16.48 1.35
CA ARG A 169 -3.61 -16.69 0.39
C ARG A 169 -4.06 -17.54 -0.79
N ALA A 170 -4.84 -18.60 -0.56
CA ALA A 170 -5.38 -19.43 -1.62
C ALA A 170 -6.33 -18.64 -2.55
N ASP A 171 -7.20 -17.79 -2.00
CA ASP A 171 -8.10 -16.93 -2.78
C ASP A 171 -7.32 -15.91 -3.63
N TRP A 172 -6.29 -15.29 -3.06
CA TRP A 172 -5.42 -14.35 -3.79
C TRP A 172 -4.64 -15.04 -4.91
N LEU A 173 -4.14 -16.26 -4.67
CA LEU A 173 -3.46 -17.07 -5.68
C LEU A 173 -4.42 -17.52 -6.79
N ALA A 174 -5.64 -17.92 -6.45
CA ALA A 174 -6.66 -18.28 -7.42
C ALA A 174 -7.02 -17.06 -8.29
N GLY A 175 -7.32 -15.91 -7.67
CA GLY A 175 -7.62 -14.66 -8.37
C GLY A 175 -6.48 -14.22 -9.29
N TRP A 176 -5.23 -14.34 -8.85
CA TRP A 176 -4.05 -14.10 -9.68
C TRP A 176 -3.97 -15.05 -10.88
N ALA A 177 -4.13 -16.36 -10.65
CA ALA A 177 -4.08 -17.36 -11.71
C ALA A 177 -5.14 -17.08 -12.79
N PHE A 178 -6.37 -16.75 -12.39
CA PHE A 178 -7.44 -16.34 -13.30
C PHE A 178 -7.11 -15.05 -14.04
N SER A 179 -6.61 -14.02 -13.34
CA SER A 179 -6.28 -12.73 -13.95
C SER A 179 -5.15 -12.85 -14.97
N ILE A 180 -4.05 -13.52 -14.62
CA ILE A 180 -2.93 -13.77 -15.53
C ILE A 180 -3.39 -14.57 -16.74
N TRP A 181 -4.21 -15.60 -16.50
CA TRP A 181 -4.79 -16.38 -17.58
C TRP A 181 -5.62 -15.52 -18.54
N ASP A 182 -6.56 -14.71 -18.05
CA ASP A 182 -7.40 -13.86 -18.90
C ASP A 182 -6.58 -12.82 -19.67
N ARG A 183 -5.58 -12.25 -19.02
CA ARG A 183 -4.71 -11.27 -19.64
C ARG A 183 -3.89 -11.85 -20.78
N ARG A 184 -3.67 -13.17 -20.90
CA ARG A 184 -2.93 -13.79 -22.03
C ARG A 184 -3.33 -13.28 -23.43
N ARG A 185 -4.59 -12.86 -23.61
CA ARG A 185 -5.13 -12.34 -24.88
C ARG A 185 -4.73 -10.88 -25.15
N THR A 186 -4.66 -10.03 -24.13
CA THR A 186 -4.23 -8.63 -24.25
C THR A 186 -2.71 -8.50 -24.36
N TRP A 187 -1.97 -9.53 -23.94
CA TRP A 187 -0.51 -9.50 -23.83
C TRP A 187 0.21 -9.58 -25.16
N ARG A 188 -0.37 -10.16 -26.21
CA ARG A 188 0.21 -10.04 -27.57
C ARG A 188 0.32 -8.58 -27.99
N ALA A 189 -0.69 -7.77 -27.73
CA ALA A 189 -0.69 -6.35 -28.09
C ALA A 189 0.29 -5.54 -27.22
N VAL A 190 0.34 -5.83 -25.91
CA VAL A 190 1.26 -5.15 -24.99
C VAL A 190 2.71 -5.57 -25.22
N ALA A 191 3.01 -6.85 -25.44
CA ALA A 191 4.36 -7.34 -25.74
C ALA A 191 4.92 -6.72 -27.03
N THR A 192 4.08 -6.56 -28.06
CA THR A 192 4.51 -5.90 -29.31
C THR A 192 4.82 -4.41 -29.10
N ARG A 193 4.07 -3.73 -28.21
CA ARG A 193 4.29 -2.33 -27.84
C ARG A 193 5.49 -2.18 -26.89
N ALA A 194 5.68 -3.13 -25.99
CA ALA A 194 6.78 -3.25 -25.04
C ALA A 194 8.11 -3.43 -25.76
N VAL A 195 8.23 -4.35 -26.71
CA VAL A 195 9.43 -4.52 -27.54
C VAL A 195 9.77 -3.22 -28.30
N ARG A 196 8.75 -2.51 -28.79
CA ARG A 196 8.93 -1.23 -29.49
C ARG A 196 9.35 -0.08 -28.54
N SER A 197 8.97 -0.14 -27.26
CA SER A 197 9.31 0.85 -26.23
C SER A 197 10.65 0.56 -25.54
N ALA A 198 11.02 -0.70 -25.35
CA ALA A 198 12.30 -1.14 -24.78
C ALA A 198 13.48 -0.75 -25.67
N LEU A 199 13.26 -0.64 -26.98
CA LEU A 199 14.23 -0.07 -27.93
C LEU A 199 14.36 1.47 -27.83
N GLY A 200 13.51 2.14 -27.06
CA GLY A 200 13.50 3.60 -26.95
C GLY A 200 13.76 4.17 -25.56
N HIS A 201 13.66 3.40 -24.48
CA HIS A 201 13.80 3.91 -23.10
C HIS A 201 14.65 2.94 -22.26
N ALA A 202 15.96 3.13 -22.30
CA ALA A 202 16.89 2.52 -21.36
C ALA A 202 16.91 3.33 -20.05
N GLY A 203 16.79 2.64 -18.92
CA GLY A 203 17.40 3.03 -17.64
C GLY A 203 17.09 4.44 -17.11
N LEU A 204 15.84 4.73 -16.78
CA LEU A 204 15.56 5.87 -15.92
C LEU A 204 15.63 5.43 -14.45
N GLU A 205 16.86 5.41 -13.91
CA GLU A 205 17.11 5.37 -12.47
C GLU A 205 16.62 6.69 -11.86
N TRP A 206 15.37 6.71 -11.37
CA TRP A 206 14.91 7.82 -10.55
C TRP A 206 15.18 7.47 -9.09
N PRO A 207 15.87 8.31 -8.33
CA PRO A 207 15.90 8.12 -6.89
C PRO A 207 14.46 8.20 -6.37
N VAL A 208 14.07 7.23 -5.54
CA VAL A 208 12.70 7.11 -5.00
C VAL A 208 12.27 8.41 -4.32
N PHE A 209 13.23 9.08 -3.68
CA PHE A 209 13.10 10.41 -3.11
C PHE A 209 14.30 11.29 -3.46
N ASP A 210 14.08 12.59 -3.54
CA ASP A 210 15.16 13.57 -3.59
C ASP A 210 15.81 13.80 -2.22
N SER A 211 16.82 14.67 -2.16
CA SER A 211 17.58 14.96 -0.95
C SER A 211 16.75 15.52 0.22
N ASP A 212 15.55 16.05 -0.02
CA ASP A 212 14.62 16.52 1.03
C ASP A 212 13.61 15.44 1.45
N GLY A 213 13.62 14.29 0.78
CA GLY A 213 12.63 13.23 0.95
C GLY A 213 11.37 13.44 0.10
N TYR A 214 11.41 14.30 -0.93
CA TYR A 214 10.28 14.47 -1.85
C TYR A 214 10.37 13.46 -3.00
N PRO A 215 9.32 12.68 -3.28
CA PRO A 215 9.31 11.75 -4.40
C PRO A 215 9.43 12.46 -5.76
N GLY A 216 10.19 11.86 -6.68
CA GLY A 216 10.17 12.25 -8.09
C GLY A 216 8.86 11.83 -8.75
N ILE A 217 7.78 12.61 -8.57
CA ILE A 217 6.46 12.22 -9.08
C ILE A 217 6.32 12.61 -10.57
N PRO A 218 6.09 11.65 -11.48
CA PRO A 218 5.85 11.96 -12.89
C PRO A 218 4.53 12.75 -13.09
N GLY A 219 4.53 13.64 -14.08
CA GLY A 219 3.35 14.42 -14.50
C GLY A 219 3.51 15.93 -14.30
N ALA A 220 2.94 16.71 -15.21
CA ALA A 220 2.92 18.17 -15.06
C ALA A 220 1.90 18.55 -13.97
N PRO A 221 2.14 19.61 -13.19
CA PRO A 221 1.11 20.22 -12.36
C PRO A 221 -0.11 20.62 -13.21
N SER A 222 -1.30 20.60 -12.61
CA SER A 222 -2.49 21.19 -13.21
C SER A 222 -2.21 22.67 -13.52
N ALA A 223 -2.68 23.14 -14.67
CA ALA A 223 -2.60 24.56 -14.99
C ALA A 223 -3.41 25.37 -13.97
N ARG A 224 -2.94 26.59 -13.66
CA ARG A 224 -3.60 27.49 -12.72
C ARG A 224 -5.05 27.72 -13.17
N GLY A 225 -6.01 27.47 -12.29
CA GLY A 225 -7.46 27.58 -12.57
C GLY A 225 -8.11 26.33 -13.17
N GLN A 226 -7.36 25.28 -13.51
CA GLN A 226 -7.91 24.00 -13.98
C GLN A 226 -8.11 22.97 -12.87
N ILE A 227 -7.54 23.19 -11.67
CA ILE A 227 -7.60 22.24 -10.55
C ILE A 227 -9.05 21.85 -10.19
N ALA A 228 -10.00 22.80 -10.24
CA ALA A 228 -11.42 22.50 -9.96
C ALA A 228 -12.05 21.57 -11.02
N VAL A 229 -11.68 21.74 -12.29
CA VAL A 229 -12.10 20.84 -13.38
C VAL A 229 -11.44 19.47 -13.25
N ASP A 230 -10.16 19.46 -12.88
CA ASP A 230 -9.43 18.23 -12.59
C ASP A 230 -9.98 17.51 -11.34
N ALA A 231 -10.53 18.23 -10.37
CA ALA A 231 -11.19 17.66 -9.20
C ALA A 231 -12.49 16.94 -9.57
N ASP A 232 -13.31 17.53 -10.44
CA ASP A 232 -14.49 16.86 -10.97
C ASP A 232 -14.09 15.59 -11.72
N ARG A 233 -13.11 15.69 -12.64
CA ARG A 233 -12.58 14.53 -13.38
C ARG A 233 -12.02 13.46 -12.45
N ALA A 234 -11.24 13.84 -11.44
CA ALA A 234 -10.66 12.93 -10.46
C ALA A 234 -11.77 12.17 -9.71
N SER A 235 -12.82 12.87 -9.27
CA SER A 235 -13.98 12.25 -8.60
C SER A 235 -14.80 11.32 -9.49
N LEU A 236 -14.66 11.43 -10.82
CA LEU A 236 -15.28 10.51 -11.77
C LEU A 236 -14.38 9.36 -12.19
N THR A 237 -13.06 9.58 -12.27
CA THR A 237 -12.10 8.62 -12.87
C THR A 237 -11.37 7.79 -11.83
N LEU A 238 -10.87 8.41 -10.75
CA LEU A 238 -10.20 7.71 -9.64
C LEU A 238 -11.22 7.09 -8.68
N PHE A 239 -12.40 7.69 -8.64
CA PHE A 239 -13.52 7.29 -7.81
C PHE A 239 -14.68 6.73 -8.67
N GLU A 240 -14.41 6.32 -9.92
CA GLU A 240 -15.40 5.63 -10.73
C GLU A 240 -15.82 4.34 -10.02
N ARG A 241 -17.08 4.22 -9.63
CA ARG A 241 -17.58 3.12 -8.77
C ARG A 241 -16.93 3.11 -7.38
N TYR A 242 -16.72 4.29 -6.81
CA TYR A 242 -16.21 4.41 -5.45
C TYR A 242 -17.08 3.59 -4.50
N SER A 243 -16.48 2.52 -4.01
CA SER A 243 -17.13 1.55 -3.16
C SER A 243 -16.17 1.16 -2.06
N PHE A 244 -16.73 0.88 -0.90
CA PHE A 244 -15.97 0.68 0.32
C PHE A 244 -15.38 -0.74 0.36
N ASP A 245 -14.09 -0.86 0.64
CA ASP A 245 -13.40 -2.14 0.78
C ASP A 245 -13.25 -2.53 2.27
N ASP A 246 -14.15 -3.38 2.76
CA ASP A 246 -14.09 -3.88 4.15
C ASP A 246 -12.83 -4.74 4.40
N GLU A 247 -12.31 -5.41 3.38
CA GLU A 247 -11.08 -6.20 3.51
C GLU A 247 -9.87 -5.27 3.69
N ALA A 248 -9.84 -4.14 2.97
CA ALA A 248 -8.81 -3.12 3.16
C ALA A 248 -8.82 -2.56 4.60
N VAL A 249 -10.00 -2.40 5.21
CA VAL A 249 -10.11 -1.98 6.62
C VAL A 249 -9.54 -3.03 7.57
N GLN A 250 -9.82 -4.32 7.35
CA GLN A 250 -9.26 -5.39 8.17
C GLN A 250 -7.73 -5.44 8.07
N GLU A 251 -7.19 -5.32 6.85
CA GLU A 251 -5.75 -5.27 6.61
C GLU A 251 -5.11 -4.05 7.26
N PHE A 252 -5.78 -2.90 7.18
CA PHE A 252 -5.31 -1.70 7.84
C PHE A 252 -5.30 -1.85 9.36
N ALA A 253 -6.38 -2.38 9.96
CA ALA A 253 -6.44 -2.64 11.39
C ALA A 253 -5.34 -3.62 11.85
N ALA A 254 -5.05 -4.66 11.06
CA ALA A 254 -3.97 -5.60 11.32
C ALA A 254 -2.59 -4.92 11.28
N LEU A 255 -2.36 -4.04 10.29
CA LEU A 255 -1.13 -3.25 10.19
C LEU A 255 -0.95 -2.35 11.42
N LEU A 256 -1.99 -1.60 11.80
CA LEU A 256 -1.95 -0.72 12.97
C LEU A 256 -1.67 -1.51 14.26
N ALA A 257 -2.31 -2.67 14.42
CA ALA A 257 -2.10 -3.54 15.57
C ALA A 257 -0.67 -4.10 15.61
N ARG A 258 -0.12 -4.50 14.46
CA ARG A 258 1.26 -4.99 14.34
C ARG A 258 2.27 -3.91 14.74
N ILE A 259 2.14 -2.71 14.18
CA ILE A 259 3.00 -1.56 14.52
C ILE A 259 2.91 -1.25 16.02
N ARG A 260 1.70 -1.17 16.57
CA ARG A 260 1.50 -0.93 18.01
C ARG A 260 2.09 -2.04 18.88
N GLY A 261 2.12 -3.29 18.40
CA GLY A 261 2.76 -4.43 19.06
C GLY A 261 4.25 -4.23 19.33
N HIS A 262 4.93 -3.39 18.55
CA HIS A 262 6.33 -3.01 18.76
C HIS A 262 6.52 -1.87 19.79
N GLY A 263 5.44 -1.44 20.45
CA GLY A 263 5.47 -0.30 21.38
C GLY A 263 5.44 1.07 20.67
N THR A 264 5.30 1.10 19.35
CA THR A 264 5.15 2.33 18.57
C THR A 264 3.79 2.98 18.86
N ARG A 265 3.79 4.30 19.15
CA ARG A 265 2.55 5.07 19.20
C ARG A 265 2.00 5.23 17.78
N VAL A 266 0.73 4.94 17.59
CA VAL A 266 0.08 5.04 16.28
C VAL A 266 -0.93 6.18 16.27
N VAL A 267 -0.89 7.01 15.23
CA VAL A 267 -1.89 8.05 14.96
C VAL A 267 -2.34 7.97 13.51
N LEU A 268 -3.59 8.32 13.30
CA LEU A 268 -4.22 8.40 11.99
C LEU A 268 -4.21 9.86 11.54
N LEU A 269 -3.94 10.11 10.26
CA LEU A 269 -3.84 11.45 9.70
C LEU A 269 -4.76 11.58 8.48
N GLU A 270 -5.67 12.55 8.56
CA GLU A 270 -6.45 12.99 7.41
C GLU A 270 -5.63 14.01 6.62
N TYR A 271 -5.26 13.61 5.41
CA TYR A 271 -4.49 14.43 4.50
C TYR A 271 -5.39 15.46 3.80
N PRO A 272 -4.86 16.66 3.50
CA PRO A 272 -5.64 17.70 2.85
C PRO A 272 -6.03 17.27 1.44
N LEU A 273 -7.32 17.35 1.13
CA LEU A 273 -7.87 17.25 -0.21
C LEU A 273 -8.25 18.63 -0.73
N PHE A 274 -8.25 18.81 -2.04
CA PHE A 274 -8.74 20.06 -2.62
C PHE A 274 -10.25 20.19 -2.28
N PRO A 275 -10.73 21.35 -1.78
CA PRO A 275 -12.10 21.45 -1.24
C PRO A 275 -13.21 21.02 -2.19
N GLU A 276 -13.06 21.31 -3.50
CA GLU A 276 -14.00 20.88 -4.53
C GLU A 276 -14.06 19.35 -4.66
N LEU A 277 -12.92 18.66 -4.52
CA LEU A 277 -12.89 17.20 -4.57
C LEU A 277 -13.64 16.61 -3.36
N GLU A 278 -13.38 17.09 -2.15
CA GLU A 278 -14.10 16.63 -0.95
C GLU A 278 -15.62 16.80 -1.13
N ARG A 279 -16.05 17.98 -1.59
CA ARG A 279 -17.46 18.28 -1.87
C ARG A 279 -18.08 17.32 -2.88
N PHE A 280 -17.35 16.99 -3.95
CA PHE A 280 -17.82 16.01 -4.93
C PHE A 280 -17.94 14.61 -4.34
N LEU A 281 -17.00 14.18 -3.51
CA LEU A 281 -17.06 12.88 -2.85
C LEU A 281 -18.24 12.78 -1.89
N GLU A 282 -18.46 13.81 -1.07
CA GLU A 282 -19.61 13.89 -0.15
C GLU A 282 -20.95 13.88 -0.88
N THR A 283 -21.04 14.60 -2.00
CA THR A 283 -22.30 14.71 -2.76
C THR A 283 -22.59 13.45 -3.58
N ARG A 284 -21.58 12.86 -4.21
CA ARG A 284 -21.75 11.71 -5.13
C ARG A 284 -21.75 10.38 -4.41
N TYR A 285 -21.03 10.26 -3.30
CA TYR A 285 -20.82 9.00 -2.59
C TYR A 285 -21.10 9.13 -1.07
N PRO A 286 -22.26 9.66 -0.65
CA PRO A 286 -22.56 9.92 0.75
C PRO A 286 -22.52 8.65 1.61
N ASP A 287 -22.95 7.51 1.06
CA ASP A 287 -22.91 6.22 1.76
C ASP A 287 -21.49 5.73 2.05
N VAL A 288 -20.55 6.02 1.14
CA VAL A 288 -19.14 5.65 1.32
C VAL A 288 -18.52 6.52 2.41
N LYS A 289 -18.76 7.85 2.39
CA LYS A 289 -18.31 8.77 3.45
C LYS A 289 -18.89 8.40 4.81
N LYS A 290 -20.17 8.01 4.87
CA LYS A 290 -20.80 7.51 6.10
C LYS A 290 -20.10 6.25 6.61
N ARG A 291 -19.68 5.36 5.70
CA ARG A 291 -18.98 4.12 6.05
C ARG A 291 -17.53 4.36 6.50
N GLU A 292 -16.82 5.30 5.88
CA GLU A 292 -15.52 5.79 6.36
C GLU A 292 -15.62 6.29 7.80
N ALA A 293 -16.58 7.19 8.07
CA ALA A 293 -16.81 7.73 9.41
C ALA A 293 -17.17 6.64 10.42
N ALA A 294 -17.99 5.65 10.04
CA ALA A 294 -18.32 4.51 10.89
C ALA A 294 -17.10 3.64 11.21
N VAL A 295 -16.16 3.48 10.27
CA VAL A 295 -14.92 2.73 10.51
C VAL A 295 -14.00 3.47 11.46
N LEU A 296 -13.84 4.79 11.30
CA LEU A 296 -13.08 5.63 12.22
C LEU A 296 -13.69 5.64 13.63
N ALA A 297 -15.01 5.70 13.74
CA ALA A 297 -15.73 5.68 15.02
C ALA A 297 -15.87 4.28 15.64
N GLY A 298 -15.62 3.20 14.88
CA GLY A 298 -15.78 1.83 15.33
C GLY A 298 -14.43 1.09 15.38
N PRO A 299 -14.11 0.23 14.39
CA PRO A 299 -12.87 -0.55 14.34
C PRO A 299 -11.57 0.23 14.60
N LEU A 300 -11.51 1.51 14.22
CA LEU A 300 -10.31 2.33 14.37
C LEU A 300 -10.38 3.34 15.53
N SER A 301 -11.44 3.32 16.34
CA SER A 301 -11.68 4.30 17.42
C SER A 301 -10.59 4.38 18.48
N SER A 302 -9.79 3.32 18.64
CA SER A 302 -8.66 3.29 19.59
C SER A 302 -7.44 4.09 19.14
N TYR A 303 -7.43 4.62 17.91
CA TYR A 303 -6.32 5.38 17.35
C TYR A 303 -6.71 6.86 17.21
N PRO A 304 -5.92 7.80 17.75
CA PRO A 304 -6.18 9.23 17.58
C PRO A 304 -6.17 9.61 16.09
N VAL A 305 -7.15 10.41 15.66
CA VAL A 305 -7.25 10.96 14.31
C VAL A 305 -6.86 12.44 14.33
N LEU A 306 -5.93 12.82 13.47
CA LEU A 306 -5.45 14.18 13.30
C LEU A 306 -6.07 14.78 12.02
N SER A 307 -7.03 15.68 12.18
CA SER A 307 -7.74 16.34 11.06
C SER A 307 -7.11 17.68 10.66
N VAL A 308 -5.80 17.67 10.43
CA VAL A 308 -5.00 18.89 10.17
C VAL A 308 -5.32 19.45 8.79
N GLY A 309 -5.54 18.57 7.82
CA GLY A 309 -5.85 18.93 6.44
C GLY A 309 -7.20 19.60 6.30
N HIS A 310 -8.25 19.09 6.94
CA HIS A 310 -9.62 19.62 6.79
C HIS A 310 -9.78 20.99 7.48
N ALA A 311 -9.22 21.17 8.69
CA ALA A 311 -9.35 22.42 9.44
C ALA A 311 -8.56 23.59 8.81
N ARG A 312 -7.53 23.30 8.02
CA ARG A 312 -6.62 24.30 7.42
C ARG A 312 -6.50 24.18 5.89
N ALA A 313 -7.40 23.45 5.23
CA ALA A 313 -7.41 23.25 3.77
C ALA A 313 -7.38 24.58 3.02
N ALA A 314 -8.10 25.59 3.53
CA ALA A 314 -8.12 26.95 3.01
C ALA A 314 -6.72 27.58 2.90
N GLU A 315 -5.82 27.27 3.85
CA GLU A 315 -4.45 27.81 3.87
C GLU A 315 -3.54 27.16 2.83
N LEU A 316 -3.90 25.96 2.36
CA LEU A 316 -3.16 25.14 1.39
C LEU A 316 -3.76 25.21 -0.02
N MET A 317 -4.86 25.94 -0.25
CA MET A 317 -5.56 25.96 -1.54
C MET A 317 -4.67 26.30 -2.73
N ALA A 318 -3.73 27.23 -2.56
CA ALA A 318 -2.80 27.62 -3.61
C ALA A 318 -1.65 26.63 -3.82
N ASP A 319 -1.51 25.66 -2.92
CA ASP A 319 -0.38 24.76 -2.86
C ASP A 319 -0.69 23.34 -3.36
N PHE A 320 -1.86 23.13 -3.94
CA PHE A 320 -2.22 21.87 -4.63
C PHE A 320 -1.62 21.82 -6.03
N ARG A 321 -0.98 20.69 -6.34
CA ARG A 321 -0.47 20.37 -7.68
C ARG A 321 -1.60 19.90 -8.60
N ASP A 322 -2.49 19.10 -8.05
CA ASP A 322 -3.70 18.56 -8.68
C ASP A 322 -4.81 18.47 -7.62
N ALA A 323 -5.91 17.80 -7.91
CA ALA A 323 -7.07 17.74 -7.02
C ALA A 323 -6.82 17.09 -5.63
N HIS A 324 -5.70 16.39 -5.43
CA HIS A 324 -5.47 15.59 -4.22
C HIS A 324 -4.01 15.51 -3.77
N HIS A 325 -3.05 15.99 -4.58
CA HIS A 325 -1.64 16.07 -4.20
C HIS A 325 -1.19 17.51 -3.98
N LEU A 326 -0.36 17.70 -2.95
CA LEU A 326 0.32 18.96 -2.70
C LEU A 326 1.53 19.12 -3.63
N THR A 327 1.81 20.38 -4.00
CA THR A 327 3.12 20.80 -4.51
C THR A 327 4.19 20.63 -3.43
N ARG A 328 5.47 20.71 -3.79
CA ARG A 328 6.57 20.73 -2.81
C ARG A 328 6.41 21.85 -1.78
N THR A 329 5.98 23.04 -2.20
CA THR A 329 5.71 24.17 -1.29
C THR A 329 4.59 23.83 -0.31
N GLY A 330 3.51 23.22 -0.79
CA GLY A 330 2.41 22.73 0.04
C GLY A 330 2.86 21.67 1.03
N ALA A 331 3.64 20.70 0.57
CA ALA A 331 4.22 19.66 1.40
C ALA A 331 5.10 20.24 2.51
N ALA A 332 5.91 21.26 2.20
CA ALA A 332 6.72 21.96 3.20
C ALA A 332 5.87 22.68 4.24
N ARG A 333 4.81 23.38 3.82
CA ARG A 333 3.89 24.06 4.74
C ARG A 333 3.13 23.07 5.61
N PHE A 334 2.56 22.02 5.01
CA PHE A 334 1.84 20.97 5.73
C PHE A 334 2.75 20.24 6.73
N SER A 335 3.97 19.88 6.33
CA SER A 335 4.97 19.28 7.22
C SER A 335 5.34 20.18 8.39
N ALA A 336 5.44 21.51 8.17
CA ALA A 336 5.65 22.46 9.25
C ALA A 336 4.46 22.53 10.22
N MET A 337 3.21 22.48 9.71
CA MET A 337 2.02 22.41 10.56
C MET A 337 2.00 21.13 11.41
N LEU A 338 2.37 19.98 10.84
CA LEU A 338 2.44 18.72 11.60
C LEU A 338 3.47 18.79 12.73
N ALA A 339 4.64 19.39 12.49
CA ALA A 339 5.68 19.56 13.50
C ALA A 339 5.25 20.45 14.68
N GLU A 340 4.19 21.25 14.54
CA GLU A 340 3.64 22.06 15.62
C GLU A 340 2.71 21.28 16.55
N LEU A 341 2.25 20.10 16.13
CA LEU A 341 1.30 19.30 16.91
C LEU A 341 1.93 18.69 18.17
N PRO A 342 1.16 18.55 19.26
CA PRO A 342 1.65 17.98 20.51
C PRO A 342 2.25 16.58 20.37
N GLU A 343 1.67 15.73 19.52
CA GLU A 343 2.13 14.37 19.24
C GLU A 343 3.57 14.36 18.74
N PHE A 344 3.87 15.23 17.77
CA PHE A 344 5.19 15.32 17.15
C PHE A 344 6.23 15.91 18.11
N ARG A 345 5.86 16.96 18.85
CA ARG A 345 6.74 17.59 19.84
C ARG A 345 7.07 16.64 21.00
N ALA A 346 6.10 15.86 21.46
CA ALA A 346 6.31 14.87 22.51
C ALA A 346 7.35 13.82 22.10
N MET A 347 7.29 13.35 20.86
CA MET A 347 8.25 12.38 20.34
C MET A 347 9.66 12.95 20.22
N ALA A 348 9.78 14.19 19.73
CA ALA A 348 11.07 14.87 19.64
C ALA A 348 11.73 15.06 21.01
N ASN A 349 10.93 15.46 22.02
CA ASN A 349 11.43 15.59 23.39
C ASN A 349 11.88 14.25 23.97
N ALA A 350 11.09 13.18 23.77
CA ALA A 350 11.45 11.85 24.23
C ALA A 350 12.74 11.34 23.56
N ALA A 351 12.94 11.61 22.27
CA ALA A 351 14.14 11.20 21.54
C ALA A 351 15.40 11.87 22.09
N ARG A 352 15.33 13.17 22.41
CA ARG A 352 16.44 13.92 23.00
C ARG A 352 16.84 13.40 24.38
N VAL A 353 15.87 13.04 25.23
CA VAL A 353 16.15 12.52 26.57
C VAL A 353 16.92 11.20 26.50
N SER A 354 16.53 10.28 25.62
CA SER A 354 17.22 9.00 25.45
C SER A 354 18.65 9.12 24.94
N ALA A 355 18.93 10.11 24.09
CA ALA A 355 20.28 10.38 23.58
C ALA A 355 21.23 10.87 24.70
N THR A 356 20.71 11.63 25.65
CA THR A 356 21.51 12.15 26.79
C THR A 356 21.83 11.06 27.82
N THR A 357 20.94 10.09 28.04
CA THR A 357 21.14 9.01 29.01
C THR A 357 22.03 7.87 28.51
N SER A 358 22.33 7.83 27.21
CA SER A 358 23.15 6.78 26.57
C SER A 358 24.62 7.20 26.38
N ARG A 359 24.99 8.40 26.84
CA ARG A 359 26.36 8.91 26.93
C ARG A 359 26.78 8.91 28.39
#